data_AF-A0A401UQ85-F1
#
_entry.id   AF-A0A401UQ85-F1
#
_cell.length_a   1.000
_cell.length_b   1.000
_cell.length_c   1.000
_cell.angle_alpha   90.00
_cell.angle_beta   90.00
_cell.angle_gamma   90.00
#
_symmetry.space_group_name_H-M   'P 1'
#
loop_
_entity.id
_entity.type
_entity.pdbx_description
1 polymer ?
#
loop_
_entity_poly.entity_id
_entity_poly.type
_entity_poly.pdbx_seq_one_letter_code
_entity_poly.pdbx_strand_id
1 'polypeptide(L)'
;MKKAILVLFIVGTMVLGGCNNGVKENGGTMELNLSKGEKLVNVTWSDSNLWYLTKPMIENDKAERYEFKEKSNLGVSQGKVIIQEAK
;
A
#
# COMPACT_ATOMS: atom_id res chain seq x y z
N MET A 1 33.91 21.60 -22.02
CA MET A 1 34.00 20.57 -20.96
C MET A 1 33.43 21.04 -19.62
N LYS A 2 33.82 22.21 -19.08
CA LYS A 2 33.34 22.72 -17.78
C LYS A 2 31.82 22.97 -17.69
N LYS A 3 31.21 23.46 -18.79
CA LYS A 3 29.76 23.73 -18.87
C LYS A 3 28.90 22.46 -18.99
N ALA A 4 29.43 21.39 -19.56
CA ALA A 4 28.72 20.11 -19.71
C ALA A 4 28.65 19.34 -18.38
N ILE A 5 29.68 19.46 -17.54
CA ILE A 5 29.72 18.86 -16.20
C ILE A 5 28.69 19.51 -15.26
N LEU A 6 28.47 20.82 -15.39
CA LEU A 6 27.52 21.56 -14.55
C LEU A 6 26.05 21.17 -14.85
N VAL A 7 25.72 20.91 -16.12
CA VAL A 7 24.37 20.47 -16.53
C VAL A 7 24.09 19.05 -16.07
N LEU A 8 25.10 18.16 -16.06
CA LEU A 8 24.95 16.79 -15.57
C LEU A 8 24.69 16.74 -14.05
N PHE A 9 25.17 17.74 -13.29
CA PHE A 9 24.96 17.85 -11.85
C PHE A 9 23.56 18.38 -11.48
N ILE A 10 22.98 19.26 -12.31
CA ILE A 10 21.64 19.84 -12.09
C ILE A 10 20.53 18.83 -12.43
N VAL A 11 20.75 17.94 -13.40
CA VAL A 11 19.78 16.90 -13.79
C VAL A 11 19.79 15.69 -12.83
N GLY A 12 20.86 15.50 -12.06
CA GLY A 12 21.02 14.36 -11.15
C GLY A 12 20.21 14.44 -9.84
N THR A 13 19.65 15.58 -9.47
CA THR A 13 18.95 15.75 -8.18
C THR A 13 17.44 15.50 -8.25
N MET A 14 16.88 15.32 -9.45
CA MET A 14 15.43 15.13 -9.64
C MET A 14 14.95 13.68 -9.50
N VAL A 15 15.86 12.71 -9.30
CA VAL A 15 15.53 11.27 -9.33
C VAL A 15 15.23 10.67 -7.95
N LEU A 16 15.25 11.45 -6.87
CA LEU A 16 14.96 10.96 -5.51
C LEU A 16 13.53 11.28 -5.01
N GLY A 17 12.63 11.70 -5.90
CA GLY A 17 11.19 11.83 -5.61
C GLY A 17 10.45 10.48 -5.56
N GLY A 18 11.04 9.46 -4.94
CA GLY A 18 10.35 8.20 -4.65
C GLY A 18 9.42 8.36 -3.44
N CYS A 19 8.35 9.15 -3.59
CA CYS A 19 7.34 9.28 -2.55
C CYS A 19 6.45 8.03 -2.49
N ASN A 20 6.90 7.01 -1.76
CA ASN A 20 6.02 5.97 -1.22
C ASN A 20 5.89 6.09 0.31
N ASN A 21 6.01 7.32 0.83
CA ASN A 21 5.89 7.59 2.25
C ASN A 21 4.42 7.85 2.61
N GLY A 22 3.83 6.91 3.36
CA GLY A 22 2.72 7.19 4.26
C GLY A 22 1.31 7.12 3.65
N VAL A 23 0.86 5.94 3.24
CA VAL A 23 -0.58 5.70 3.00
C VAL A 23 -1.37 5.99 4.30
N LYS A 24 -0.82 5.60 5.45
CA LYS A 24 -1.43 5.81 6.77
C LYS A 24 -1.32 7.26 7.27
N GLU A 25 -0.25 7.97 6.94
CA GLU A 25 -0.03 9.33 7.48
C GLU A 25 -0.73 10.42 6.65
N ASN A 26 -1.11 10.13 5.40
CA ASN A 26 -1.72 11.11 4.48
C ASN A 26 -3.18 10.83 4.10
N GLY A 27 -3.90 9.94 4.80
CA GLY A 27 -5.29 9.62 4.42
C GLY A 27 -5.41 8.89 3.09
N GLY A 28 -4.34 8.19 2.67
CA GLY A 28 -4.22 7.58 1.36
C GLY A 28 -5.08 6.33 1.20
N THR A 29 -5.41 6.01 -0.06
CA THR A 29 -5.92 4.69 -0.44
C THR A 29 -4.77 3.85 -0.95
N MET A 30 -4.57 2.65 -0.40
CA MET A 30 -3.67 1.64 -0.96
C MET A 30 -4.44 0.45 -1.51
N GLU A 31 -3.87 -0.20 -2.51
CA GLU A 31 -4.36 -1.48 -3.03
C GLU A 31 -3.38 -2.59 -2.65
N LEU A 32 -3.91 -3.70 -2.12
CA LEU A 32 -3.19 -4.90 -1.76
C LEU A 32 -3.78 -6.08 -2.54
N ASN A 33 -3.03 -6.57 -3.52
CA ASN A 33 -3.39 -7.79 -4.25
C ASN A 33 -2.73 -8.99 -3.56
N LEU A 34 -3.52 -9.95 -3.09
CA LEU A 34 -2.98 -11.18 -2.50
C LEU A 34 -2.47 -12.12 -3.58
N SER A 35 -1.59 -13.04 -3.19
CA SER A 35 -1.10 -14.06 -4.11
C SER A 35 -2.24 -15.00 -4.51
N LYS A 36 -2.09 -15.63 -5.67
CA LYS A 36 -3.08 -16.59 -6.16
C LYS A 36 -3.25 -17.74 -5.16
N GLY A 37 -4.50 -18.05 -4.83
CA GLY A 37 -4.87 -19.10 -3.89
C GLY A 37 -4.73 -18.68 -2.41
N GLU A 38 -4.52 -17.41 -2.09
CA GLU A 38 -4.57 -16.90 -0.72
C GLU A 38 -5.94 -16.29 -0.39
N LYS A 39 -6.48 -16.65 0.79
CA LYS A 39 -7.67 -16.04 1.37
C LYS A 39 -7.30 -15.16 2.54
N LEU A 40 -7.84 -13.94 2.58
CA LEU A 40 -7.67 -13.05 3.71
C LEU A 40 -8.39 -13.62 4.93
N VAL A 41 -7.69 -13.65 6.07
CA VAL A 41 -8.26 -14.06 7.36
C VAL A 41 -8.45 -12.84 8.25
N ASN A 42 -7.43 -11.98 8.33
CA ASN A 42 -7.48 -10.77 9.14
C ASN A 42 -6.52 -9.70 8.59
N VAL A 43 -6.80 -8.45 8.89
CA VAL A 43 -5.93 -7.31 8.57
C VAL A 43 -5.98 -6.28 9.70
N THR A 44 -4.83 -5.72 10.06
CA THR A 44 -4.69 -4.69 11.09
C THR A 44 -3.50 -3.78 10.82
N TRP A 45 -3.47 -2.65 11.52
CA TRP A 45 -2.29 -1.76 11.57
C TRP A 45 -1.47 -2.04 12.83
N SER A 46 -0.14 -2.08 12.68
CA SER A 46 0.82 -2.03 13.78
C SER A 46 1.79 -0.89 13.50
N ASP A 47 1.72 0.17 14.30
CA ASP A 47 2.44 1.42 14.06
C ASP A 47 2.25 1.92 12.62
N SER A 48 3.30 1.96 11.80
CA SER A 48 3.22 2.38 10.39
C SER A 48 3.12 1.21 9.40
N ASN A 49 3.03 -0.03 9.89
CA ASN A 49 3.02 -1.25 9.08
C ASN A 49 1.62 -1.87 9.01
N LEU A 50 1.24 -2.33 7.82
CA LEU A 50 0.04 -3.12 7.61
C LEU A 50 0.37 -4.61 7.84
N TRP A 51 -0.32 -5.23 8.78
CA TRP A 51 -0.21 -6.66 9.06
C TRP A 51 -1.47 -7.36 8.57
N TYR A 52 -1.31 -8.46 7.85
CA TYR A 52 -2.42 -9.26 7.36
C TYR A 52 -2.08 -10.74 7.46
N LEU A 53 -3.09 -11.51 7.85
CA LEU A 53 -3.02 -12.95 7.95
C LEU A 53 -3.78 -13.55 6.76
N THR A 54 -3.12 -14.45 6.04
CA THR A 54 -3.73 -15.23 4.97
C THR A 54 -3.77 -16.71 5.34
N LYS A 55 -4.60 -17.45 4.61
CA LYS A 55 -4.56 -18.92 4.57
C LYS A 55 -4.67 -19.38 3.10
N PRO A 56 -4.26 -20.61 2.77
CA PRO A 56 -4.58 -21.18 1.47
C PRO A 56 -6.10 -21.27 1.25
N MET A 57 -6.56 -20.94 0.06
CA MET A 57 -7.95 -21.14 -0.36
C MET A 57 -8.26 -22.63 -0.45
N ILE A 58 -9.46 -22.99 -0.02
CA ILE A 58 -10.02 -24.33 -0.27
C ILE A 58 -10.90 -24.31 -1.52
N GLU A 59 -11.27 -25.50 -2.02
CA GLU A 59 -12.00 -25.66 -3.29
C GLU A 59 -13.29 -24.82 -3.36
N ASN A 60 -14.01 -24.71 -2.24
CA ASN A 60 -15.26 -23.96 -2.12
C ASN A 60 -15.09 -22.46 -1.88
N ASP A 61 -13.86 -21.97 -1.63
CA ASP A 61 -13.62 -20.54 -1.45
C ASP A 61 -13.81 -19.79 -2.77
N LYS A 62 -14.30 -18.55 -2.65
CA LYS A 62 -14.35 -17.57 -3.73
C LYS A 62 -13.37 -16.44 -3.41
N ALA A 63 -12.79 -15.86 -4.46
CA ALA A 63 -11.98 -14.65 -4.34
C ALA A 63 -12.90 -13.45 -4.06
N GLU A 64 -12.54 -12.67 -3.04
CA GLU A 64 -13.31 -11.53 -2.57
C GLU A 64 -12.50 -10.23 -2.61
N ARG A 65 -13.22 -9.11 -2.55
CA ARG A 65 -12.66 -7.75 -2.46
C ARG A 65 -13.11 -7.12 -1.15
N TYR A 66 -12.16 -6.64 -0.36
CA TYR A 66 -12.41 -6.03 0.95
C TYR A 66 -11.97 -4.58 0.95
N GLU A 67 -12.65 -3.78 1.77
CA GLU A 67 -12.20 -2.43 2.10
C GLU A 67 -11.93 -2.37 3.61
N PHE A 68 -10.65 -2.35 3.97
CA PHE A 68 -10.22 -2.12 5.34
C PHE A 68 -10.04 -0.62 5.55
N LYS A 69 -10.83 -0.05 6.45
CA LYS A 69 -10.92 1.40 6.66
C LYS A 69 -10.62 1.73 8.10
N GLU A 70 -9.84 2.78 8.30
CA GLU A 70 -9.74 3.38 9.62
C GLU A 70 -11.01 4.15 9.95
N LYS A 71 -11.52 3.95 11.17
CA LYS A 71 -12.57 4.79 11.74
C LYS A 71 -11.96 5.68 12.82
N SER A 72 -11.82 6.97 12.52
CA SER A 72 -11.33 7.98 13.45
C SER A 72 -12.49 8.73 14.11
N ASN A 73 -12.39 8.97 15.42
CA ASN A 73 -13.36 9.77 16.18
C ASN A 73 -13.20 11.27 15.93
N LEU A 74 -12.10 11.71 15.32
CA LEU A 74 -11.82 13.11 15.01
C LEU A 74 -12.29 13.53 13.60
N GLY A 75 -13.01 12.65 12.89
CA GLY A 75 -13.62 12.94 11.59
C GLY A 75 -12.69 12.89 10.38
N VAL A 76 -11.36 12.92 10.58
CA VAL A 76 -10.37 12.77 9.51
C VAL A 76 -10.01 11.29 9.35
N SER A 77 -10.40 10.69 8.23
CA SER A 77 -10.05 9.31 7.87
C SER A 77 -8.57 9.22 7.50
N GLN A 78 -7.77 8.45 8.25
CA GLN A 78 -6.32 8.40 8.03
C GLN A 78 -5.83 7.27 7.10
N GLY A 79 -6.68 6.30 6.73
CA GLY A 79 -6.27 5.32 5.71
C GLY A 79 -7.37 4.38 5.24
N LYS A 80 -7.29 4.00 3.95
CA LYS A 80 -8.10 2.94 3.33
C LYS A 80 -7.19 1.94 2.62
N VAL A 81 -7.42 0.65 2.84
CA VAL A 81 -6.77 -0.44 2.13
C VAL A 81 -7.85 -1.20 1.36
N ILE A 82 -7.71 -1.28 0.05
CA ILE A 82 -8.51 -2.14 -0.80
C ILE A 82 -7.74 -3.44 -0.98
N ILE A 83 -8.29 -4.55 -0.51
CA ILE A 83 -7.64 -5.87 -0.58
C ILE A 83 -8.37 -6.70 -1.62
N GLN A 84 -7.64 -7.28 -2.56
CA GLN A 84 -8.20 -8.10 -3.63
C GLN A 84 -7.56 -9.49 -3.63
N GLU A 85 -8.40 -10.51 -3.46
CA GLU A 85 -8.01 -11.91 -3.54
C GLU A 85 -7.96 -12.38 -5.01
N ALA A 86 -7.16 -13.41 -5.28
CA ALA A 86 -7.09 -14.10 -6.58
C ALA A 86 -7.14 -15.61 -6.37
N LYS A 87 -7.98 -16.33 -7.13
CA LYS A 87 -8.11 -17.79 -7.09
C LYS A 87 -7.31 -18.46 -8.21
#